data_AF-A0A4S2HGL3-F1
#
_entry.id   AF-A0A4S2HGL3-F1
#
_cell.length_a   1.000
_cell.length_b   1.000
_cell.length_c   1.000
_cell.angle_alpha   90.00
_cell.angle_beta   90.00
_cell.angle_gamma   90.00
#
_symmetry.space_group_name_H-M   'P 1'
#
loop_
_entity.id
_entity.type
_entity.pdbx_description
1 polymer ?
#
loop_
_entity_poly.entity_id
_entity_poly.type
_entity_poly.pdbx_seq_one_letter_code
_entity_poly.pdbx_strand_id
1 'polypeptide(L)'
;MTEQQAKQIREKREQGIGYRSIALMVGLSRDIVRNFCKSRGLSGYGSALTKNIQEQVMLGKACLYCSKVMKQPDTGRPKKFCSDKCRREWWKGHPERINRKESAMYHAVCVRCGKEFLSYGNRKRKYCSHDCYIKARFWEVEDEDSEAIGSAD
;
A
#
# COMPACT_ATOMS: atom_id res chain seq x y z
N MET A 1 18.67 3.23 6.39
CA MET A 1 18.16 3.04 5.02
C MET A 1 16.70 3.44 5.00
N THR A 2 16.33 4.44 4.19
CA THR A 2 14.95 4.90 4.03
C THR A 2 14.16 4.01 3.08
N GLU A 3 12.82 4.15 3.04
CA GLU A 3 11.98 3.40 2.11
C GLU A 3 12.28 3.73 0.64
N GLN A 4 12.59 5.00 0.36
CA GLN A 4 13.00 5.45 -0.97
C GLN A 4 14.33 4.81 -1.40
N GLN A 5 15.33 4.78 -0.51
CA GLN A 5 16.59 4.08 -0.78
C GLN A 5 16.37 2.58 -0.99
N ALA A 6 15.52 1.95 -0.19
CA ALA A 6 15.17 0.54 -0.33
C ALA A 6 14.48 0.24 -1.68
N LYS A 7 13.64 1.16 -2.17
CA LYS A 7 12.99 1.06 -3.49
C LYS A 7 14.02 1.17 -4.62
N GLN A 8 14.88 2.19 -4.58
CA GLN A 8 15.93 2.39 -5.57
C GLN A 8 16.93 1.23 -5.63
N ILE A 9 17.31 0.64 -4.49
CA ILE A 9 18.18 -0.53 -4.46
C ILE A 9 17.52 -1.71 -5.18
N ARG A 10 16.21 -1.97 -4.97
CA ARG A 10 15.49 -3.05 -5.65
C ARG A 10 15.47 -2.88 -7.16
N GLU A 11 14.97 -1.74 -7.63
CA GLU A 11 14.81 -1.45 -9.06
C GLU A 11 16.15 -1.59 -9.80
N LYS A 12 17.22 -1.04 -9.23
CA LYS A 12 18.57 -1.13 -9.81
C LYS A 12 19.11 -2.55 -9.80
N ARG A 13 18.79 -3.35 -8.78
CA ARG A 13 19.20 -4.76 -8.74
C ARG A 13 18.46 -5.61 -9.76
N GLU A 14 17.19 -5.35 -10.01
CA GLU A 14 16.41 -6.03 -11.04
C GLU A 14 16.93 -5.71 -12.45
N GLN A 15 17.47 -4.51 -12.64
CA GLN A 15 18.22 -4.10 -13.84
C GLN A 15 19.64 -4.69 -13.92
N GLY A 16 20.05 -5.50 -12.94
CA GLY A 16 21.35 -6.16 -12.91
C GLY A 16 22.53 -5.31 -12.42
N ILE A 17 22.29 -4.08 -11.94
CA ILE A 17 23.34 -3.17 -11.48
C ILE A 17 24.02 -3.71 -10.22
N GLY A 18 25.35 -3.62 -10.15
CA GLY A 18 26.16 -4.11 -9.03
C GLY A 18 26.02 -3.28 -7.75
N TYR A 19 26.32 -3.89 -6.58
CA TYR A 19 26.15 -3.24 -5.28
C TYR A 19 26.95 -1.94 -5.11
N ARG A 20 28.17 -1.88 -5.68
CA ARG A 20 29.04 -0.69 -5.57
C ARG A 20 28.43 0.51 -6.28
N SER A 21 27.94 0.33 -7.50
CA SER A 21 27.30 1.41 -8.26
C SER A 21 25.99 1.85 -7.62
N ILE A 22 25.19 0.91 -7.10
CA ILE A 22 23.97 1.25 -6.37
C ILE A 22 24.30 2.05 -5.11
N ALA A 23 25.29 1.62 -4.33
CA ALA A 23 25.72 2.28 -3.10
C ALA A 23 26.08 3.75 -3.32
N LEU A 24 26.86 4.05 -4.38
CA LEU A 24 27.17 5.41 -4.79
C LEU A 24 25.91 6.22 -5.13
N MET A 25 24.98 5.60 -5.87
CA MET A 25 23.78 6.30 -6.36
C MET A 25 22.76 6.61 -5.26
N VAL A 26 22.69 5.78 -4.22
CA VAL A 26 21.72 5.94 -3.11
C VAL A 26 22.34 6.57 -1.85
N GLY A 27 23.64 6.87 -1.88
CA GLY A 27 24.37 7.45 -0.75
C GLY A 27 24.50 6.51 0.45
N LEU A 28 24.73 5.22 0.22
CA LEU A 28 24.90 4.20 1.28
C LEU A 28 26.22 3.46 1.10
N SER A 29 26.67 2.75 2.14
CA SER A 29 27.83 1.86 2.00
C SER A 29 27.48 0.63 1.16
N ARG A 30 28.48 0.09 0.46
CA ARG A 30 28.35 -1.15 -0.33
C ARG A 30 27.84 -2.31 0.52
N ASP A 31 28.21 -2.37 1.80
CA ASP A 31 27.79 -3.45 2.70
C ASP A 31 26.34 -3.32 3.15
N ILE A 32 25.83 -2.10 3.34
CA ILE A 32 24.41 -1.86 3.59
C ILE A 32 23.58 -2.36 2.40
N VAL A 33 23.99 -2.01 1.17
CA VAL A 33 23.32 -2.48 -0.05
C VAL A 33 23.39 -4.00 -0.18
N ARG A 34 24.58 -4.59 0.00
CA ARG A 34 24.78 -6.04 -0.06
C ARG A 34 23.90 -6.79 0.94
N ASN A 35 23.87 -6.35 2.20
CA ASN A 35 23.11 -7.02 3.26
C ASN A 35 21.61 -6.90 3.00
N PHE A 36 21.14 -5.75 2.53
CA PHE A 36 19.76 -5.56 2.10
C PHE A 36 19.35 -6.51 0.97
N CYS A 37 20.22 -6.68 -0.02
CA CYS A 37 19.99 -7.57 -1.15
C CYS A 37 19.97 -9.03 -0.71
N LYS A 38 20.95 -9.46 0.10
CA LYS A 38 21.03 -10.82 0.64
C LYS A 38 19.76 -11.21 1.41
N SER A 39 19.28 -10.35 2.30
CA SER A 39 18.09 -10.64 3.11
C SER A 39 16.77 -10.70 2.30
N ARG A 40 16.82 -10.33 1.02
CA ARG A 40 15.67 -10.22 0.11
C ARG A 40 15.79 -11.12 -1.12
N GLY A 41 16.75 -12.03 -1.15
CA GLY A 41 16.95 -12.91 -2.30
C GLY A 41 17.45 -12.17 -3.56
N LEU A 42 18.00 -10.97 -3.43
CA LEU A 42 18.58 -10.17 -4.52
C LEU A 42 20.10 -10.36 -4.64
N SER A 43 20.61 -11.44 -4.06
CA SER A 43 22.02 -11.77 -4.02
C SER A 43 22.46 -12.57 -5.25
N GLY A 44 23.58 -12.20 -5.87
CA GLY A 44 24.18 -12.93 -6.99
C GLY A 44 24.57 -12.01 -8.14
N TYR A 45 25.06 -12.59 -9.24
CA TYR A 45 25.35 -11.85 -10.47
C TYR A 45 24.05 -11.36 -11.11
N GLY A 46 24.00 -10.06 -11.43
CA GLY A 46 22.75 -9.34 -11.74
C GLY A 46 21.91 -9.94 -12.87
N SER A 47 22.55 -10.44 -13.94
CA SER A 47 21.86 -11.01 -15.10
C SER A 47 21.25 -12.40 -14.84
N ALA A 48 21.95 -13.27 -14.10
CA ALA A 48 21.43 -14.58 -13.69
C ALA A 48 20.35 -14.45 -12.60
N LEU A 49 20.44 -13.41 -11.78
CA LEU A 49 19.51 -13.12 -10.69
C LEU A 49 18.09 -12.85 -11.21
N THR A 50 17.93 -12.00 -12.24
CA THR A 50 16.60 -11.56 -12.70
C THR A 50 15.77 -12.74 -13.24
N LYS A 51 16.39 -13.66 -13.99
CA LYS A 51 15.70 -14.85 -14.52
C LYS A 51 15.27 -15.80 -13.40
N ASN A 52 16.16 -16.08 -12.45
CA ASN A 52 15.84 -16.98 -11.33
C ASN A 52 14.76 -16.38 -10.42
N ILE A 53 14.82 -15.08 -10.11
CA ILE A 53 13.79 -14.41 -9.32
C ILE A 53 12.42 -14.48 -10.01
N GLN A 54 12.35 -14.16 -11.30
CA GLN A 54 11.09 -14.21 -12.05
C GLN A 54 10.49 -15.61 -12.02
N GLU A 55 11.31 -16.65 -12.19
CA GLU A 55 10.88 -18.05 -12.10
C GLU A 55 10.38 -18.41 -10.70
N GLN A 56 11.12 -18.06 -9.63
CA GLN A 56 10.69 -18.33 -8.26
C GLN A 56 9.39 -17.59 -7.89
N VAL A 57 9.20 -16.38 -8.41
CA VAL A 57 7.95 -15.63 -8.25
C VAL A 57 6.80 -16.29 -9.01
N MET A 58 7.02 -16.74 -10.26
CA MET A 58 6.02 -17.47 -11.06
C MET A 58 5.62 -18.79 -10.42
N LEU A 59 6.57 -19.52 -9.84
CA LEU A 59 6.34 -20.75 -9.08
C LEU A 59 5.72 -20.49 -7.69
N GLY A 60 5.47 -19.23 -7.33
CA GLY A 60 4.91 -18.83 -6.04
C GLY A 60 5.86 -19.03 -4.85
N LYS A 61 7.14 -19.33 -5.06
CA LYS A 61 8.12 -19.57 -3.99
C LYS A 61 8.70 -18.28 -3.41
N ALA A 62 8.57 -17.17 -4.13
CA ALA A 62 9.07 -15.86 -3.73
C ALA A 62 7.97 -14.79 -3.68
N CYS A 63 8.17 -13.79 -2.82
CA CYS A 63 7.28 -12.65 -2.66
C CYS A 63 7.21 -11.80 -3.94
N LEU A 64 6.00 -11.47 -4.41
CA LEU A 64 5.78 -10.62 -5.59
C LEU A 64 6.37 -9.20 -5.47
N TYR A 65 6.62 -8.72 -4.25
CA TYR A 65 7.11 -7.35 -4.02
C TYR A 65 8.61 -7.25 -3.78
N CYS A 66 9.14 -8.14 -2.94
CA CYS A 66 10.51 -8.01 -2.45
C CYS A 66 11.40 -9.20 -2.81
N SER A 67 10.86 -10.17 -3.55
CA SER A 67 11.57 -11.36 -4.05
C SER A 67 12.14 -12.27 -2.95
N LYS A 68 11.82 -11.99 -1.68
CA LYS A 68 12.18 -12.85 -0.56
C LYS A 68 11.47 -14.19 -0.70
N VAL A 69 12.24 -15.27 -0.62
CA VAL A 69 11.70 -16.63 -0.54
C VAL A 69 10.76 -16.74 0.65
N MET A 70 9.62 -17.39 0.44
CA MET A 70 8.57 -17.51 1.45
C MET A 70 8.02 -18.93 1.49
N LYS A 71 7.73 -19.41 2.70
CA LYS A 71 7.08 -20.71 2.89
C LYS A 71 5.60 -20.59 2.56
N GLN A 72 5.13 -21.43 1.64
CA GLN A 72 3.71 -21.58 1.36
C GLN A 72 3.01 -22.31 2.52
N PRO A 73 1.74 -21.99 2.82
CA PRO A 73 0.99 -22.80 3.77
C PRO A 73 0.77 -24.20 3.19
N ASP A 74 0.78 -25.21 4.05
CA ASP A 74 0.62 -26.62 3.62
C ASP A 74 -0.79 -26.88 3.06
N THR A 75 -1.77 -26.06 3.44
CA THR A 75 -3.15 -26.10 2.95
C THR A 75 -3.69 -24.70 2.64
N GLY A 76 -4.74 -24.64 1.81
CA GLY A 76 -5.46 -23.41 1.50
C GLY A 76 -4.84 -22.56 0.38
N ARG A 77 -5.19 -21.27 0.36
CA ARG A 77 -4.78 -20.36 -0.73
C ARG A 77 -3.29 -20.03 -0.65
N PRO A 78 -2.53 -20.18 -1.75
CA PRO A 78 -1.12 -19.78 -1.78
C PRO A 78 -0.90 -18.32 -1.41
N LYS A 79 0.12 -18.07 -0.60
CA LYS A 79 0.63 -16.74 -0.30
C LYS A 79 1.25 -16.14 -1.55
N LYS A 80 1.05 -14.84 -1.73
CA LYS A 80 1.69 -14.03 -2.78
C LYS A 80 2.76 -13.08 -2.22
N PHE A 81 2.73 -12.83 -0.92
CA PHE A 81 3.56 -11.85 -0.24
C PHE A 81 4.10 -12.42 1.06
N CYS A 82 5.33 -12.05 1.41
CA CYS A 82 5.95 -12.48 2.67
C CYS A 82 5.42 -11.71 3.89
N SER A 83 4.72 -10.59 3.71
CA SER A 83 4.14 -9.78 4.79
C SER A 83 3.04 -8.85 4.31
N ASP A 84 2.22 -8.37 5.25
CA ASP A 84 1.20 -7.35 5.02
C ASP A 84 1.77 -6.05 4.44
N LYS A 85 2.96 -5.64 4.90
CA LYS A 85 3.68 -4.49 4.34
C LYS A 85 3.96 -4.69 2.84
N CYS A 86 4.51 -5.84 2.46
CA CYS A 86 4.80 -6.14 1.05
C CYS A 86 3.52 -6.20 0.20
N ARG A 87 2.42 -6.74 0.74
CA ARG A 87 1.13 -6.73 0.06
C ARG A 87 0.67 -5.30 -0.24
N ARG A 88 0.65 -4.43 0.78
CA ARG A 88 0.17 -3.04 0.64
C ARG A 88 1.01 -2.25 -0.36
N GLU A 89 2.34 -2.33 -0.25
CA GLU A 89 3.24 -1.63 -1.15
C GLU A 89 3.11 -2.08 -2.61
N TRP A 90 2.95 -3.39 -2.83
CA TRP A 90 2.75 -3.91 -4.17
C TRP A 90 1.46 -3.40 -4.81
N TRP A 91 0.33 -3.45 -4.07
CA TRP A 91 -0.95 -2.94 -4.58
C TRP A 91 -0.98 -1.42 -4.76
N LYS A 92 -0.24 -0.67 -3.93
CA LYS A 92 -0.06 0.78 -4.10
C LYS A 92 0.68 1.10 -5.40
N GLY A 93 1.67 0.29 -5.77
CA GLY A 93 2.44 0.45 -7.01
C GLY A 93 1.79 -0.15 -8.26
N HIS A 94 0.75 -0.97 -8.10
CA HIS A 94 0.05 -1.64 -9.20
C HIS A 94 -1.47 -1.40 -9.17
N PRO A 95 -1.93 -0.12 -9.16
CA PRO A 95 -3.36 0.19 -9.18
C PRO A 95 -4.06 -0.36 -10.43
N GLU A 96 -3.36 -0.49 -11.55
CA GLU A 96 -3.85 -1.07 -12.82
C GLU A 96 -4.23 -2.56 -12.69
N ARG A 97 -3.68 -3.26 -11.70
CA ARG A 97 -4.04 -4.65 -11.41
C ARG A 97 -5.23 -4.78 -10.47
N ILE A 98 -5.72 -3.66 -9.91
CA ILE A 98 -6.93 -3.65 -9.09
C ILE A 98 -8.11 -3.64 -10.05
N ASN A 99 -8.70 -4.82 -10.26
CA ASN A 99 -9.92 -4.95 -11.05
C ASN A 99 -11.12 -4.44 -10.24
N ARG A 100 -11.37 -3.12 -10.30
CA ARG A 100 -12.56 -2.51 -9.72
C ARG A 100 -13.74 -2.76 -10.64
N LYS A 101 -14.79 -3.38 -10.12
CA LYS A 101 -16.03 -3.53 -10.87
C LYS A 101 -16.79 -2.21 -10.87
N GLU A 102 -17.08 -1.69 -12.06
CA GLU A 102 -17.93 -0.50 -12.21
C GLU A 102 -19.30 -0.72 -11.56
N SER A 103 -19.85 -1.93 -11.65
CA SER A 103 -21.10 -2.33 -10.99
C SER A 103 -21.06 -2.30 -9.46
N ALA A 104 -19.88 -2.14 -8.86
CA ALA A 104 -19.72 -1.95 -7.42
C ALA A 104 -19.58 -0.47 -7.02
N MET A 105 -19.73 0.47 -7.96
CA MET A 105 -19.76 1.91 -7.69
C MET A 105 -21.20 2.35 -7.44
N TYR A 106 -21.48 2.78 -6.21
CA TYR A 106 -22.80 3.26 -5.80
C TYR A 106 -22.80 4.77 -5.63
N HIS A 107 -23.71 5.47 -6.31
CA HIS A 107 -23.94 6.90 -6.08
C HIS A 107 -24.68 7.09 -4.75
N ALA A 108 -24.25 8.07 -3.96
CA ALA A 108 -24.87 8.42 -2.69
C ALA A 108 -24.71 9.92 -2.42
N VAL A 109 -25.60 10.46 -1.59
CA VAL A 109 -25.54 11.85 -1.11
C VAL A 109 -25.05 11.82 0.33
N CYS A 110 -24.08 12.67 0.67
CA CYS A 110 -23.53 12.75 2.01
C CYS A 110 -24.57 13.34 2.97
N VAL A 111 -24.91 12.61 4.04
CA VAL A 111 -25.91 13.04 5.04
C VAL A 111 -25.50 14.36 5.72
N ARG A 112 -24.20 14.63 5.87
CA ARG A 112 -23.72 15.84 6.58
C ARG A 112 -23.56 17.07 5.69
N CYS A 113 -23.04 16.91 4.47
CA CYS A 113 -22.68 18.06 3.63
C CYS A 113 -23.48 18.15 2.33
N GLY A 114 -24.42 17.23 2.08
CA GLY A 114 -25.27 17.22 0.89
C GLY A 114 -24.54 16.90 -0.43
N LYS A 115 -23.21 16.72 -0.44
CA LYS A 115 -22.46 16.44 -1.67
C LYS A 115 -22.70 15.02 -2.16
N GLU A 116 -22.92 14.89 -3.46
CA GLU A 116 -22.89 13.60 -4.15
C GLU A 116 -21.49 12.98 -4.15
N PHE A 117 -21.43 11.66 -4.00
CA PHE A 117 -20.19 10.91 -4.04
C PHE A 117 -20.40 9.48 -4.51
N LEU A 118 -19.32 8.86 -4.99
CA LEU A 118 -19.28 7.44 -5.34
C LEU A 118 -18.72 6.60 -4.20
N SER A 119 -19.39 5.51 -3.89
CA SER A 119 -18.99 4.54 -2.88
C SER A 119 -18.68 3.19 -3.53
N TYR A 120 -17.40 2.78 -3.49
CA TYR A 120 -16.98 1.49 -4.00
C TYR A 120 -17.28 0.36 -2.99
N GLY A 121 -18.02 -0.66 -3.42
CA GLY A 121 -18.29 -1.88 -2.66
C GLY A 121 -19.21 -1.71 -1.44
N ASN A 122 -19.62 -0.48 -1.12
CA ASN A 122 -20.47 -0.20 0.04
C ASN A 122 -21.67 0.68 -0.36
N ARG A 123 -22.81 0.03 -0.64
CA ARG A 123 -24.06 0.71 -0.98
C ARG A 123 -24.67 1.50 0.19
N LYS A 124 -24.28 1.19 1.44
CA LYS A 124 -24.87 1.77 2.66
C LYS A 124 -24.03 2.92 3.24
N ARG A 125 -23.03 3.42 2.51
CA ARG A 125 -22.15 4.49 2.98
C ARG A 125 -22.93 5.81 3.11
N LYS A 126 -22.92 6.41 4.31
CA LYS A 126 -23.67 7.64 4.62
C LYS A 126 -22.88 8.94 4.41
N TYR A 127 -21.56 8.89 4.52
CA TYR A 127 -20.70 10.08 4.52
C TYR A 127 -19.67 10.01 3.40
N CYS A 128 -19.46 11.13 2.69
CA CYS A 128 -18.47 11.17 1.60
C CYS A 128 -17.04 10.97 2.13
N SER A 129 -16.72 11.53 3.30
CA SER A 129 -15.40 11.47 3.91
C SER A 129 -15.44 11.05 5.39
N HIS A 130 -14.26 10.67 5.92
CA HIS A 130 -14.10 10.42 7.36
C HIS A 130 -14.38 11.69 8.18
N ASP A 131 -13.95 12.86 7.70
CA ASP A 131 -14.28 14.16 8.31
C ASP A 131 -15.80 14.37 8.40
N CYS A 132 -16.56 14.01 7.35
CA CYS A 132 -18.02 14.08 7.39
C CYS A 132 -18.64 13.18 8.45
N TYR A 133 -18.11 11.96 8.60
CA TYR A 133 -18.50 11.05 9.67
C TYR A 133 -18.21 11.60 11.07
N ILE A 134 -17.01 12.14 11.31
CA ILE A 134 -16.63 12.66 12.62
C ILE A 134 -17.49 13.87 13.00
N LYS A 135 -17.66 14.85 12.10
CA LYS A 135 -18.51 16.04 12.36
C LYS A 135 -19.96 15.69 12.65
N ALA A 136 -20.56 14.84 11.82
CA ALA A 136 -21.95 14.42 12.05
C ALA A 136 -22.16 13.63 13.35
N ARG A 137 -21.10 13.00 13.90
CA ARG A 137 -21.23 12.14 15.08
C ARG A 137 -20.87 12.84 16.38
N PHE A 138 -19.99 13.83 16.33
CA PHE A 138 -19.34 14.39 17.53
C PHE A 138 -19.43 15.91 17.64
N TRP A 139 -19.94 16.63 16.63
CA TRP A 139 -19.96 18.10 16.60
C TRP A 139 -21.36 18.72 16.47
N GLU A 140 -22.46 17.94 16.44
CA GLU A 140 -23.84 18.45 16.36
C GLU A 140 -24.52 18.58 17.75
N VAL A 141 -23.79 18.90 18.82
CA VAL A 141 -24.34 18.93 20.20
C VAL A 141 -24.31 20.32 20.87
N GLU A 142 -24.02 21.41 20.17
CA GLU A 142 -23.83 22.74 20.81
C GLU A 142 -24.81 23.86 20.37
N ASP A 143 -25.91 23.54 19.67
CA ASP A 143 -26.82 24.59 19.16
C ASP A 143 -28.23 24.62 19.81
N GLU A 144 -28.56 23.79 20.80
CA GLU A 144 -29.91 23.79 21.42
C GLU A 144 -30.03 24.51 22.78
N ASP A 145 -28.94 24.96 23.41
CA ASP A 145 -28.99 25.55 24.77
C ASP A 145 -28.68 27.07 24.85
N SER A 146 -28.85 27.85 23.78
CA SER A 146 -28.57 29.30 23.80
C SER A 146 -29.77 30.25 23.57
N GLU A 147 -31.00 29.73 23.47
CA GLU A 147 -32.22 30.56 23.46
C GLU A 147 -33.00 30.47 24.78
N ALA A 148 -32.44 31.02 25.85
CA ALA A 148 -33.25 31.48 26.99
C ALA A 148 -32.54 32.61 27.74
N ILE A 149 -33.29 33.69 27.95
CA ILE A 149 -33.04 34.87 28.82
C ILE A 149 -32.49 36.10 28.08
N GLY A 150 -33.40 37.03 27.77
CA GLY A 150 -33.03 38.40 27.45
C GLY A 150 -34.15 39.28 26.85
N SER A 151 -35.36 39.30 27.43
CA SER A 151 -36.32 40.40 27.18
C SER A 151 -37.28 40.54 28.36
N ALA A 152 -36.90 41.42 29.29
CA ALA A 152 -37.82 42.06 30.23
C ALA A 152 -37.48 43.56 30.19
N ASP A 153 -38.39 44.34 29.63
CA ASP A 153 -38.60 45.77 29.91
C ASP A 153 -40.09 45.95 30.21
#